data_AF-A0A956CXF4-F1
#
_entry.id   AF-A0A956CXF4-F1
#
_cell.length_a   1.000
_cell.length_b   1.000
_cell.length_c   1.000
_cell.angle_alpha   90.00
_cell.angle_beta   90.00
_cell.angle_gamma   90.00
#
_symmetry.space_group_name_H-M   'P 1'
#
loop_
_entity.id
_entity.type
_entity.pdbx_description
1 polymer ?
#
loop_
_entity_poly.entity_id
_entity_poly.type
_entity_poly.pdbx_seq_one_letter_code
_entity_poly.pdbx_strand_id
1 'polypeptide(L)'
;MGIRGTSTKAKPAKKKSSRGGGTRASKAGNGSAPARSSDSSREALSPVSARPTRTQRSSDRSRLTEIDQTCNAWADIVAERMAADQTFADLVEQYHMQPPRDLRGLILWDALQAAEAHVAMITDVLHRHLTGRRGDPVEILVDLRARQRRIAAVYAVNAFLAVLNQMSQDKPKWLSMDFLDPRFAVLALAHQTLGYAIEAARITAPPDLTEQIIEATQDPAVWVWRRMPEPGTDTLAACAATAAFFRSLGAEVMTGTDEVAELYAAHGRATSGD
;
A
#
# COMPACT_ATOMS: atom_id res chain seq x y z
N MET A 1 4.60 56.19 15.61
CA MET A 1 4.72 56.45 14.16
C MET A 1 4.15 55.22 13.47
N GLY A 2 2.89 55.15 13.03
CA GLY A 2 2.23 55.91 11.95
C GLY A 2 2.55 55.25 10.60
N ILE A 3 1.66 54.87 9.68
CA ILE A 3 0.22 55.08 9.45
C ILE A 3 -0.29 53.95 8.51
N ARG A 4 -1.50 53.48 8.79
CA ARG A 4 -2.59 52.91 7.94
C ARG A 4 -2.47 52.96 6.40
N GLY A 5 -3.15 51.99 5.75
CA GLY A 5 -3.64 52.14 4.37
C GLY A 5 -4.56 51.02 3.86
N THR A 6 -5.83 51.05 4.26
CA THR A 6 -6.96 50.27 3.69
C THR A 6 -7.57 50.96 2.46
N SER A 7 -8.07 50.21 1.45
CA SER A 7 -9.26 50.57 0.62
C SER A 7 -9.64 49.39 -0.29
N THR A 8 -10.76 48.66 -0.19
CA THR A 8 -12.21 48.91 -0.45
C THR A 8 -12.66 49.45 -1.82
N LYS A 9 -13.68 48.75 -2.38
CA LYS A 9 -14.76 49.13 -3.33
C LYS A 9 -14.37 49.17 -4.83
N ALA A 10 -15.19 48.78 -5.82
CA ALA A 10 -16.66 48.64 -5.91
C ALA A 10 -17.11 47.72 -7.08
N LYS A 11 -18.32 47.12 -6.98
CA LYS A 11 -19.21 46.77 -8.12
C LYS A 11 -19.92 48.05 -8.63
N PRO A 12 -20.33 48.12 -9.91
CA PRO A 12 -21.74 47.91 -10.33
C PRO A 12 -21.82 47.31 -11.76
N ALA A 13 -22.93 47.19 -12.48
CA ALA A 13 -24.30 46.72 -12.26
C ALA A 13 -24.93 46.50 -13.66
N LYS A 14 -25.92 45.60 -13.72
CA LYS A 14 -26.95 45.36 -14.76
C LYS A 14 -27.06 46.32 -15.96
N LYS A 15 -27.29 45.74 -17.14
CA LYS A 15 -28.11 46.34 -18.21
C LYS A 15 -29.16 45.34 -18.75
N LYS A 16 -30.43 45.73 -18.63
CA LYS A 16 -31.60 45.18 -19.35
C LYS A 16 -31.86 46.06 -20.59
N SER A 17 -32.29 45.48 -21.69
CA SER A 17 -33.18 46.08 -22.71
C SER A 17 -33.79 44.93 -23.52
N SER A 18 -35.09 44.60 -23.41
CA SER A 18 -36.25 45.19 -24.14
C SER A 18 -36.20 44.92 -25.65
N ARG A 19 -37.26 44.64 -26.41
CA ARG A 19 -38.71 44.37 -26.26
C ARG A 19 -39.23 44.29 -27.71
N GLY A 20 -40.21 43.43 -28.00
CA GLY A 20 -41.00 43.44 -29.25
C GLY A 20 -41.36 42.00 -29.66
N GLY A 21 -42.61 41.53 -29.70
CA GLY A 21 -43.91 42.20 -29.68
C GLY A 21 -44.52 42.25 -31.08
N GLY A 22 -45.34 41.26 -31.44
CA GLY A 22 -46.07 41.20 -32.71
C GLY A 22 -47.04 40.00 -32.80
N THR A 23 -48.26 40.19 -32.30
CA THR A 23 -49.50 39.43 -32.56
C THR A 23 -49.91 39.52 -34.05
N ARG A 24 -50.67 38.63 -34.71
CA ARG A 24 -52.04 38.15 -34.40
C ARG A 24 -52.57 37.15 -35.48
N ALA A 25 -53.54 36.32 -35.07
CA ALA A 25 -54.77 35.89 -35.79
C ALA A 25 -54.81 34.68 -36.76
N SER A 26 -55.25 33.53 -36.21
CA SER A 26 -56.43 32.68 -36.56
C SER A 26 -57.02 32.59 -37.98
N LYS A 27 -57.22 31.35 -38.48
CA LYS A 27 -58.49 30.91 -39.11
C LYS A 27 -58.68 29.38 -39.04
N ALA A 28 -59.85 28.95 -38.58
CA ALA A 28 -60.33 27.57 -38.56
C ALA A 28 -61.19 27.27 -39.81
N GLY A 29 -61.30 26.00 -40.21
CA GLY A 29 -62.37 25.54 -41.12
C GLY A 29 -62.13 24.20 -41.84
N ASN A 30 -62.62 23.12 -41.23
CA ASN A 30 -63.24 21.89 -41.77
C ASN A 30 -62.76 21.19 -43.07
N GLY A 31 -62.64 19.85 -42.97
CA GLY A 31 -63.10 18.95 -44.04
C GLY A 31 -62.41 17.59 -44.17
N SER A 32 -63.00 16.56 -43.55
CA SER A 32 -63.10 15.18 -44.06
C SER A 32 -61.88 14.22 -44.04
N ALA A 33 -61.98 13.21 -43.18
CA ALA A 33 -61.58 11.82 -43.48
C ALA A 33 -62.82 11.09 -44.07
N PRO A 34 -62.75 9.92 -44.78
CA PRO A 34 -61.77 8.84 -44.54
C PRO A 34 -61.31 7.99 -45.75
N ALA A 35 -60.39 7.07 -45.44
CA ALA A 35 -60.30 5.68 -45.90
C ALA A 35 -59.10 5.26 -46.78
N ARG A 36 -58.46 4.18 -46.28
CA ARG A 36 -57.83 3.05 -46.98
C ARG A 36 -56.32 3.07 -47.28
N SER A 37 -55.63 2.31 -46.42
CA SER A 37 -54.71 1.21 -46.75
C SER A 37 -53.62 1.43 -47.79
N SER A 38 -52.37 1.39 -47.35
CA SER A 38 -51.51 0.25 -47.71
C SER A 38 -50.25 0.22 -46.86
N ASP A 39 -50.11 -0.93 -46.24
CA ASP A 39 -48.89 -1.58 -45.82
C ASP A 39 -47.67 -1.20 -46.68
N SER A 40 -46.66 -0.61 -46.07
CA SER A 40 -45.28 -0.87 -46.48
C SER A 40 -44.39 -0.71 -45.26
N SER A 41 -43.87 -1.84 -44.84
CA SER A 41 -42.80 -2.05 -43.89
C SER A 41 -41.65 -1.07 -44.12
N ARG A 42 -41.72 0.11 -43.50
CA ARG A 42 -40.53 0.86 -43.14
C ARG A 42 -40.20 0.48 -41.71
N GLU A 43 -39.57 -0.68 -41.57
CA GLU A 43 -38.54 -0.84 -40.55
C GLU A 43 -37.64 0.38 -40.70
N ALA A 44 -37.81 1.36 -39.79
CA ALA A 44 -36.83 2.39 -39.61
C ALA A 44 -35.57 1.65 -39.14
N LEU A 45 -34.72 1.28 -40.09
CA LEU A 45 -33.37 0.80 -39.83
C LEU A 45 -32.76 1.80 -38.86
N SER A 46 -32.61 1.37 -37.61
CA SER A 46 -31.88 2.12 -36.60
C SER A 46 -30.58 2.61 -37.25
N PRO A 47 -30.26 3.91 -37.20
CA PRO A 47 -29.13 4.44 -37.93
C PRO A 47 -27.89 3.63 -37.53
N VAL A 48 -27.25 3.01 -38.53
CA VAL A 48 -25.94 2.36 -38.38
C VAL A 48 -25.08 3.35 -37.60
N SER A 49 -24.66 2.97 -36.39
CA SER A 49 -23.92 3.85 -35.52
C SER A 49 -22.72 4.39 -36.29
N ALA A 50 -22.66 5.71 -36.43
CA ALA A 50 -21.57 6.35 -37.16
C ALA A 50 -20.24 5.86 -36.57
N ARG A 51 -19.28 5.55 -37.45
CA ARG A 51 -17.93 5.10 -37.06
C ARG A 51 -17.41 6.01 -35.93
N PRO A 52 -16.99 5.47 -34.78
CA PRO A 52 -16.61 6.27 -33.62
C PRO A 52 -15.57 7.32 -34.02
N THR A 53 -15.82 8.56 -33.63
CA THR A 53 -14.88 9.67 -33.85
C THR A 53 -13.57 9.41 -33.10
N ARG A 54 -12.48 10.05 -33.54
CA ARG A 54 -11.15 9.88 -32.90
C ARG A 54 -11.20 10.21 -31.39
N THR A 55 -11.98 11.20 -31.00
CA THR A 55 -12.22 11.61 -29.61
C THR A 55 -13.04 10.59 -28.81
N GLN A 56 -14.05 9.96 -29.44
CA GLN A 56 -14.77 8.83 -28.82
C GLN A 56 -13.84 7.63 -28.60
N ARG A 57 -13.02 7.27 -29.59
CA ARG A 57 -12.06 6.16 -29.43
C ARG A 57 -11.03 6.42 -28.33
N SER A 58 -10.55 7.65 -28.18
CA SER A 58 -9.63 7.98 -27.07
C SER A 58 -10.32 7.95 -25.71
N SER A 59 -11.59 8.39 -25.64
CA SER A 59 -12.40 8.28 -24.41
C SER A 59 -12.67 6.83 -24.05
N ASP A 60 -13.05 6.00 -25.02
CA ASP A 60 -13.31 4.58 -24.84
C ASP A 60 -12.04 3.84 -24.41
N ARG A 61 -10.90 4.16 -25.02
CA ARG A 61 -9.60 3.60 -24.62
C ARG A 61 -9.22 3.99 -23.19
N SER A 62 -9.45 5.24 -22.80
CA SER A 62 -9.16 5.72 -21.44
C SER A 62 -10.05 5.03 -20.40
N ARG A 63 -11.32 4.82 -20.75
CA ARG A 63 -12.26 4.08 -19.91
C ARG A 63 -11.89 2.61 -19.78
N LEU A 64 -11.45 1.97 -20.86
CA LEU A 64 -10.98 0.58 -20.82
C LEU A 64 -9.74 0.45 -19.92
N THR A 65 -8.78 1.38 -20.01
CA THR A 65 -7.61 1.36 -19.12
C THR A 65 -7.97 1.55 -17.65
N GLU A 66 -8.96 2.39 -17.35
CA GLU A 66 -9.46 2.58 -15.97
C GLU A 66 -10.14 1.30 -15.44
N ILE A 67 -10.94 0.64 -16.28
CA ILE A 67 -11.56 -0.65 -15.95
C ILE A 67 -10.49 -1.71 -15.69
N ASP A 68 -9.49 -1.83 -16.57
CA ASP A 68 -8.41 -2.81 -16.42
C ASP A 68 -7.62 -2.56 -15.12
N GLN A 69 -7.30 -1.30 -14.81
CA GLN A 69 -6.64 -0.92 -13.54
C GLN A 69 -7.48 -1.29 -12.32
N THR A 70 -8.78 -1.01 -12.37
CA THR A 70 -9.72 -1.33 -11.29
C THR A 70 -9.83 -2.84 -11.07
N CYS A 71 -9.95 -3.61 -12.16
CA CYS A 71 -10.00 -5.06 -12.13
C CYS A 71 -8.71 -5.68 -11.59
N ASN A 72 -7.54 -5.18 -12.04
CA ASN A 72 -6.25 -5.64 -11.56
C ASN A 72 -6.06 -5.32 -10.06
N ALA A 73 -6.47 -4.13 -9.61
CA ALA A 73 -6.40 -3.77 -8.20
C ALA A 73 -7.26 -4.69 -7.32
N TRP A 74 -8.48 -5.02 -7.77
CA TRP A 74 -9.31 -6.02 -7.07
C TRP A 74 -8.69 -7.41 -7.07
N ALA A 75 -8.13 -7.85 -8.21
CA ALA A 75 -7.46 -9.15 -8.30
C ALA A 75 -6.28 -9.23 -7.31
N ASP A 76 -5.46 -8.18 -7.21
CA ASP A 76 -4.35 -8.11 -6.27
C ASP A 76 -4.82 -8.13 -4.81
N ILE A 77 -5.88 -7.39 -4.47
CA ILE A 77 -6.45 -7.39 -3.11
C ILE A 77 -6.96 -8.78 -2.73
N VAL A 78 -7.68 -9.45 -3.63
CA VAL A 78 -8.22 -10.79 -3.40
C VAL A 78 -7.08 -11.81 -3.27
N ALA A 79 -6.09 -11.76 -4.17
CA ALA A 79 -4.93 -12.64 -4.12
C ALA A 79 -4.15 -12.47 -2.81
N GLU A 80 -3.96 -11.22 -2.36
CA GLU A 80 -3.30 -10.92 -1.09
C GLU A 80 -4.06 -11.50 0.10
N ARG A 81 -5.39 -11.34 0.11
CA ARG A 81 -6.22 -11.89 1.18
C ARG A 81 -6.15 -13.42 1.21
N MET A 82 -6.28 -14.06 0.05
CA MET A 82 -6.21 -15.51 -0.07
C MET A 82 -4.84 -16.06 0.36
N ALA A 83 -3.76 -15.39 -0.03
CA ALA A 83 -2.42 -15.77 0.38
C ALA A 83 -2.25 -15.68 1.91
N ALA A 84 -2.69 -14.58 2.53
CA ALA A 84 -2.60 -14.42 3.98
C ALA A 84 -3.44 -15.47 4.74
N ASP A 85 -4.67 -15.73 4.28
CA ASP A 85 -5.54 -16.75 4.89
C ASP A 85 -4.93 -18.16 4.72
N GLN A 86 -4.32 -18.47 3.57
CA GLN A 86 -3.65 -19.75 3.33
C GLN A 86 -2.42 -19.92 4.23
N THR A 87 -1.52 -18.92 4.29
CA THR A 87 -0.33 -18.95 5.15
C THR A 87 -0.72 -19.15 6.62
N PHE A 88 -1.77 -18.45 7.08
CA PHE A 88 -2.28 -18.62 8.44
C PHE A 88 -2.82 -20.04 8.66
N ALA A 89 -3.62 -20.58 7.74
CA ALA A 89 -4.15 -21.93 7.85
C ALA A 89 -3.04 -22.99 7.90
N ASP A 90 -2.03 -22.88 7.04
CA ASP A 90 -0.90 -23.80 6.98
C ASP A 90 -0.09 -23.78 8.29
N LEU A 91 0.12 -22.60 8.88
CA LEU A 91 0.83 -22.45 10.15
C LEU A 91 0.02 -22.98 11.34
N VAL A 92 -1.30 -22.79 11.36
CA VAL A 92 -2.19 -23.38 12.37
C VAL A 92 -2.10 -24.90 12.32
N GLU A 93 -2.17 -25.50 11.12
CA GLU A 93 -2.05 -26.95 10.95
C GLU A 93 -0.68 -27.45 11.43
N GLN A 94 0.41 -26.80 11.00
CA GLN A 94 1.77 -27.17 11.43
C GLN A 94 1.93 -27.06 12.95
N TYR A 95 1.40 -26.01 13.57
CA TYR A 95 1.46 -25.82 15.02
C TYR A 95 0.72 -26.92 15.77
N HIS A 96 -0.48 -27.31 15.31
CA HIS A 96 -1.24 -28.41 15.90
C HIS A 96 -0.57 -29.79 15.78
N MET A 97 0.26 -29.98 14.75
CA MET A 97 1.02 -31.22 14.54
C MET A 97 2.29 -31.32 15.40
N GLN A 98 2.72 -30.24 16.08
CA GLN A 98 3.93 -30.28 16.91
C GLN A 98 3.67 -30.76 18.33
N PRO A 99 4.61 -31.54 18.92
CA PRO A 99 4.53 -31.91 20.33
C PRO A 99 4.72 -30.67 21.23
N PRO A 100 3.89 -30.53 22.29
CA PRO A 100 3.99 -29.40 23.22
C PRO A 100 5.27 -29.55 24.04
N ARG A 101 6.34 -28.82 23.66
CA ARG A 101 7.63 -28.54 24.37
C ARG A 101 8.84 -28.47 23.43
N ASP A 102 8.68 -28.55 22.12
CA ASP A 102 9.78 -28.32 21.17
C ASP A 102 10.04 -26.81 20.98
N LEU A 103 11.31 -26.41 20.86
CA LEU A 103 11.72 -25.05 20.45
C LEU A 103 11.11 -24.70 19.08
N ARG A 104 10.88 -25.71 18.23
CA ARG A 104 10.13 -25.55 16.98
C ARG A 104 8.71 -25.02 17.19
N GLY A 105 8.07 -25.42 18.29
CA GLY A 105 6.74 -24.92 18.67
C GLY A 105 6.76 -23.43 19.04
N LEU A 106 7.84 -22.95 19.68
CA LEU A 106 7.99 -21.52 19.98
C LEU A 106 8.19 -20.70 18.70
N ILE A 107 9.00 -21.20 17.77
CA ILE A 107 9.23 -20.58 16.46
C ILE A 107 7.91 -20.54 15.65
N LEU A 108 7.17 -21.64 15.62
CA LEU A 108 5.88 -21.70 14.94
C LEU A 108 4.82 -20.81 15.59
N TRP A 109 4.86 -20.63 16.90
CA TRP A 109 3.99 -19.68 17.58
C TRP A 109 4.25 -18.24 17.15
N ASP A 110 5.52 -17.83 17.06
CA ASP A 110 5.89 -16.50 16.57
C ASP A 110 5.46 -16.29 15.11
N ALA A 111 5.68 -17.30 14.27
CA ALA A 111 5.20 -17.34 12.88
C ALA A 111 3.68 -17.16 12.78
N LEU A 112 2.94 -17.88 13.63
CA LEU A 112 1.49 -17.84 13.66
C LEU A 112 0.97 -16.47 14.09
N GLN A 113 1.60 -15.85 15.09
CA GLN A 113 1.26 -14.50 15.52
C GLN A 113 1.52 -13.45 14.42
N ALA A 114 2.61 -13.60 13.66
CA ALA A 114 2.89 -12.73 12.51
C ALA A 114 1.83 -12.89 11.39
N ALA A 115 1.44 -14.14 11.08
CA ALA A 115 0.40 -14.43 10.09
C ALA A 115 -0.98 -13.91 10.52
N GLU A 116 -1.34 -14.08 11.80
CA GLU A 116 -2.57 -13.54 12.39
C GLU A 116 -2.61 -12.01 12.25
N ALA A 117 -1.51 -11.33 12.57
CA ALA A 117 -1.39 -9.88 12.46
C ALA A 117 -1.53 -9.40 11.01
N HIS A 118 -1.01 -10.14 10.03
CA HIS A 118 -1.17 -9.80 8.61
C HIS A 118 -2.63 -9.91 8.16
N VAL A 119 -3.32 -10.99 8.54
CA VAL A 119 -4.77 -11.17 8.28
C VAL A 119 -5.58 -10.06 8.93
N ALA A 120 -5.30 -9.73 10.20
CA ALA A 120 -5.96 -8.64 10.92
C ALA A 120 -5.74 -7.29 10.23
N MET A 121 -4.52 -7.02 9.77
CA MET A 121 -4.18 -5.79 9.06
C MET A 121 -4.95 -5.65 7.74
N ILE A 122 -5.03 -6.71 6.92
CA ILE A 122 -5.83 -6.70 5.68
C ILE A 122 -7.31 -6.44 6.02
N THR A 123 -7.82 -7.11 7.05
CA THR A 123 -9.21 -6.95 7.50
C THR A 123 -9.51 -5.51 7.89
N ASP A 124 -8.63 -4.86 8.65
CA ASP A 124 -8.81 -3.47 9.08
C ASP A 124 -8.77 -2.49 7.89
N VAL A 125 -7.84 -2.67 6.95
CA VAL A 125 -7.81 -1.85 5.72
C VAL A 125 -9.13 -2.00 4.96
N LEU A 126 -9.56 -3.23 4.69
CA LEU A 126 -10.82 -3.47 3.98
C LEU A 126 -12.02 -2.87 4.72
N HIS A 127 -12.07 -3.02 6.05
CA HIS A 127 -13.14 -2.45 6.86
C HIS A 127 -13.20 -0.92 6.75
N ARG A 128 -12.06 -0.22 6.86
CA ARG A 128 -11.99 1.25 6.76
C ARG A 128 -12.45 1.78 5.40
N HIS A 129 -12.19 1.06 4.32
CA HIS A 129 -12.52 1.51 2.96
C HIS A 129 -13.89 1.05 2.46
N LEU A 130 -14.41 -0.07 2.99
CA LEU A 130 -15.69 -0.66 2.54
C LEU A 130 -16.88 -0.29 3.44
N THR A 131 -16.65 0.34 4.59
CA THR A 131 -17.74 0.83 5.45
C THR A 131 -18.41 2.07 4.84
N GLY A 132 -19.64 1.90 4.34
CA GLY A 132 -20.53 3.00 3.95
C GLY A 132 -20.40 3.54 2.51
N ARG A 133 -19.51 3.00 1.66
CA ARG A 133 -19.37 3.35 0.23
C ARG A 133 -18.88 2.15 -0.62
N ARG A 134 -18.98 2.26 -1.96
CA ARG A 134 -18.17 1.43 -2.87
C ARG A 134 -16.72 1.90 -2.73
N GLY A 135 -15.87 1.14 -2.05
CA GLY A 135 -14.46 1.46 -1.88
C GLY A 135 -13.73 1.49 -3.22
N ASP A 136 -12.82 2.45 -3.39
CA ASP A 136 -11.93 2.50 -4.54
C ASP A 136 -10.82 1.45 -4.35
N PRO A 137 -10.75 0.40 -5.19
CA PRO A 137 -9.74 -0.64 -5.05
C PRO A 137 -8.30 -0.12 -5.22
N VAL A 138 -8.10 0.96 -5.97
CA VAL A 138 -6.76 1.54 -6.14
C VAL A 138 -6.32 2.18 -4.82
N GLU A 139 -7.19 2.93 -4.16
CA GLU A 139 -6.90 3.52 -2.85
C GLU A 139 -6.72 2.45 -1.77
N ILE A 140 -7.55 1.40 -1.78
CA ILE A 140 -7.42 0.24 -0.87
C ILE A 140 -6.05 -0.41 -1.04
N LEU A 141 -5.65 -0.68 -2.28
CA LEU A 141 -4.37 -1.32 -2.57
C LEU A 141 -3.20 -0.43 -2.15
N VAL A 142 -3.28 0.88 -2.37
CA VAL A 142 -2.24 1.83 -1.92
C VAL A 142 -2.09 1.82 -0.39
N ASP A 143 -3.20 1.88 0.36
CA ASP A 143 -3.17 1.83 1.83
C ASP A 143 -2.64 0.49 2.33
N LEU A 144 -3.06 -0.62 1.70
CA LEU A 144 -2.56 -1.96 2.02
C LEU A 144 -1.04 -2.05 1.84
N ARG A 145 -0.51 -1.60 0.70
CA ARG A 145 0.93 -1.57 0.42
C ARG A 145 1.67 -0.63 1.36
N ALA A 146 1.07 0.49 1.77
CA ALA A 146 1.66 1.40 2.76
C ALA A 146 1.77 0.74 4.14
N ARG A 147 0.74 0.01 4.58
CA ARG A 147 0.77 -0.74 5.85
C ARG A 147 1.76 -1.89 5.83
N GLN A 148 1.82 -2.63 4.73
CA GLN A 148 2.78 -3.71 4.54
C GLN A 148 4.23 -3.23 4.65
N ARG A 149 4.59 -2.13 3.98
CA ARG A 149 5.91 -1.50 4.11
C ARG A 149 6.21 -1.08 5.55
N ARG A 150 5.21 -0.54 6.26
CA ARG A 150 5.37 -0.18 7.67
C ARG A 150 5.67 -1.41 8.54
N ILE A 151 4.93 -2.49 8.35
CA ILE A 151 5.15 -3.75 9.08
C ILE A 151 6.54 -4.33 8.77
N ALA A 152 6.91 -4.37 7.49
CA ALA A 152 8.23 -4.81 7.04
C ALA A 152 9.35 -4.02 7.72
N ALA A 153 9.24 -2.69 7.75
CA ALA A 153 10.20 -1.83 8.44
C ALA A 153 10.28 -2.13 9.95
N VAL A 154 9.14 -2.34 10.63
CA VAL A 154 9.11 -2.64 12.07
C VAL A 154 9.80 -3.96 12.39
N TYR A 155 9.44 -5.03 11.68
CA TYR A 155 10.09 -6.33 11.86
C TYR A 155 11.58 -6.25 11.57
N ALA A 156 11.96 -5.59 10.47
CA ALA A 156 13.36 -5.48 10.11
C ALA A 156 14.19 -4.66 11.11
N VAL A 157 13.70 -3.50 11.54
CA VAL A 157 14.41 -2.65 12.50
C VAL A 157 14.55 -3.39 13.84
N ASN A 158 13.51 -4.07 14.32
CA ASN A 158 13.58 -4.84 15.57
C ASN A 158 14.56 -6.02 15.47
N ALA A 159 14.58 -6.72 14.33
CA ALA A 159 15.56 -7.79 14.08
C ALA A 159 16.99 -7.23 14.09
N PHE A 160 17.26 -6.14 13.38
CA PHE A 160 18.59 -5.54 13.35
C PHE A 160 19.00 -4.91 14.68
N LEU A 161 18.06 -4.36 15.47
CA LEU A 161 18.34 -3.95 16.85
C LEU A 161 18.87 -5.13 17.68
N ALA A 162 18.20 -6.29 17.62
CA ALA A 162 18.62 -7.48 18.35
C ALA A 162 20.00 -7.96 17.89
N VAL A 163 20.25 -8.01 16.58
CA VAL A 163 21.53 -8.43 15.98
C VAL A 163 22.65 -7.47 16.37
N LEU A 164 22.46 -6.16 16.22
CA LEU A 164 23.46 -5.13 16.54
C LEU A 164 23.75 -5.06 18.04
N ASN A 165 22.80 -5.39 18.91
CA ASN A 165 23.03 -5.47 20.36
C ASN A 165 23.95 -6.63 20.77
N GLN A 166 24.05 -7.67 19.93
CA GLN A 166 25.02 -8.74 20.14
C GLN A 166 26.43 -8.39 19.63
N MET A 167 26.54 -7.32 18.86
CA MET A 167 27.80 -6.81 18.33
C MET A 167 28.32 -5.69 19.22
N SER A 168 29.60 -5.75 19.56
CA SER A 168 30.31 -4.60 20.15
C SER A 168 31.53 -4.28 19.28
N GLN A 169 32.06 -3.07 19.42
CA GLN A 169 33.27 -2.65 18.70
C GLN A 169 34.48 -3.54 19.04
N ASP A 170 34.49 -4.10 20.26
CA ASP A 170 35.57 -4.94 20.79
C ASP A 170 35.33 -6.44 20.60
N LYS A 171 34.13 -6.85 20.16
CA LYS A 171 33.84 -8.25 19.82
C LYS A 171 34.21 -8.48 18.37
N PRO A 172 34.81 -9.63 18.04
CA PRO A 172 35.07 -9.96 16.65
C PRO A 172 33.76 -9.99 15.87
N LYS A 173 33.78 -9.34 14.70
CA LYS A 173 32.76 -9.43 13.66
C LYS A 173 32.44 -10.91 13.40
N TRP A 174 31.26 -11.23 12.87
CA TRP A 174 30.70 -12.59 12.65
C TRP A 174 31.69 -13.65 12.10
N LEU A 175 32.82 -13.22 11.53
CA LEU A 175 33.97 -13.99 11.06
C LEU A 175 34.72 -14.86 12.10
N SER A 176 34.43 -14.80 13.41
CA SER A 176 35.13 -15.62 14.43
C SER A 176 34.21 -16.52 15.25
N MET A 177 33.03 -16.86 14.76
CA MET A 177 32.04 -17.57 15.56
C MET A 177 32.32 -19.07 15.62
N ASP A 178 32.60 -19.58 16.82
CA ASP A 178 32.56 -21.01 17.10
C ASP A 178 31.11 -21.51 17.09
N PHE A 179 30.89 -22.78 16.74
CA PHE A 179 29.56 -23.41 16.60
C PHE A 179 28.62 -23.28 17.83
N LEU A 180 29.16 -22.93 19.01
CA LEU A 180 28.41 -22.74 20.25
C LEU A 180 28.23 -21.28 20.65
N ASP A 181 28.51 -20.33 19.76
CA ASP A 181 28.36 -18.91 20.05
C ASP A 181 26.87 -18.54 20.23
N PRO A 182 26.45 -18.00 21.39
CA PRO A 182 25.05 -17.64 21.64
C PRO A 182 24.49 -16.61 20.64
N ARG A 183 25.36 -15.88 19.93
CA ARG A 183 24.99 -14.98 18.85
C ARG A 183 24.34 -15.70 17.66
N PHE A 184 24.57 -17.00 17.47
CA PHE A 184 23.87 -17.80 16.45
C PHE A 184 22.36 -17.89 16.71
N ALA A 185 21.93 -17.96 17.97
CA ALA A 185 20.50 -17.98 18.29
C ALA A 185 19.82 -16.68 17.89
N VAL A 186 20.49 -15.54 18.11
CA VAL A 186 19.97 -14.22 17.71
C VAL A 186 19.95 -14.07 16.20
N LEU A 187 20.97 -14.57 15.50
CA LEU A 187 21.00 -14.55 14.04
C LEU A 187 19.91 -15.44 13.42
N ALA A 188 19.66 -16.63 14.00
CA ALA A 188 18.58 -17.51 13.57
C ALA A 188 17.20 -16.87 13.77
N LEU A 189 16.97 -16.20 14.90
CA LEU A 189 15.74 -15.46 15.14
C LEU A 189 15.60 -14.29 14.16
N ALA A 190 16.67 -13.51 13.95
CA ALA A 190 16.67 -12.40 13.01
C ALA A 190 16.41 -12.85 11.57
N HIS A 191 16.94 -14.01 11.16
CA HIS A 191 16.66 -14.61 9.86
C HIS A 191 15.16 -14.86 9.68
N GLN A 192 14.50 -15.44 10.69
CA GLN A 192 13.05 -15.68 10.64
C GLN A 192 12.25 -14.38 10.59
N THR A 193 12.56 -13.43 11.49
CA THR A 193 11.87 -12.13 11.54
C THR A 193 12.06 -11.33 10.24
N LEU A 194 13.24 -11.40 9.63
CA LEU A 194 13.52 -10.75 8.34
C LEU A 194 12.89 -11.50 7.16
N GLY A 195 12.66 -12.81 7.28
CA GLY A 195 11.80 -13.56 6.37
C GLY A 195 10.39 -12.98 6.31
N TYR A 196 9.77 -12.71 7.47
CA TYR A 196 8.47 -12.02 7.52
C TYR A 196 8.51 -10.60 6.96
N ALA A 197 9.61 -9.87 7.22
CA ALA A 197 9.77 -8.53 6.67
C ALA A 197 9.85 -8.54 5.13
N ILE A 198 10.57 -9.50 4.55
CA ILE A 198 10.67 -9.72 3.10
C ILE A 198 9.31 -10.08 2.51
N GLU A 199 8.57 -10.99 3.15
CA GLU A 199 7.23 -11.40 2.73
C GLU A 199 6.26 -10.22 2.75
N ALA A 200 6.24 -9.45 3.85
CA ALA A 200 5.45 -8.23 3.95
C ALA A 200 5.86 -7.19 2.90
N ALA A 201 7.15 -7.09 2.56
CA ALA A 201 7.65 -6.22 1.49
C ALA A 201 7.38 -6.76 0.07
N ARG A 202 6.87 -8.00 -0.07
CA ARG A 202 6.69 -8.73 -1.33
C ARG A 202 7.96 -8.86 -2.15
N ILE A 203 9.06 -9.05 -1.46
CA ILE A 203 10.35 -9.34 -2.07
C ILE A 203 10.50 -10.86 -2.12
N THR A 204 11.06 -11.39 -3.21
CA THR A 204 11.41 -12.81 -3.25
C THR A 204 12.61 -13.05 -2.34
N ALA A 205 12.47 -13.93 -1.35
CA ALA A 205 13.54 -14.24 -0.42
C ALA A 205 14.76 -14.79 -1.17
N PRO A 206 15.96 -14.21 -0.95
CA PRO A 206 17.16 -14.69 -1.59
C PRO A 206 17.67 -15.97 -0.90
N PRO A 207 18.40 -16.84 -1.61
CA PRO A 207 18.90 -18.10 -1.05
C PRO A 207 19.97 -17.88 0.03
N ASP A 208 20.63 -16.73 0.04
CA ASP A 208 21.74 -16.33 0.91
C ASP A 208 21.31 -15.32 1.99
N LEU A 209 20.05 -15.39 2.46
CA LEU A 209 19.48 -14.42 3.41
C LEU A 209 20.36 -14.15 4.64
N THR A 210 20.97 -15.18 5.23
CA THR A 210 21.88 -15.00 6.38
C THR A 210 23.11 -14.15 6.05
N GLU A 211 23.68 -14.33 4.85
CA GLU A 211 24.85 -13.56 4.41
C GLU A 211 24.46 -12.09 4.22
N GLN A 212 23.30 -11.83 3.60
CA GLN A 212 22.79 -10.47 3.43
C GLN A 212 22.51 -9.76 4.76
N ILE A 213 22.03 -10.49 5.77
CA ILE A 213 21.84 -9.95 7.13
C ILE A 213 23.20 -9.54 7.71
N ILE A 214 24.20 -10.39 7.58
CA ILE A 214 25.55 -10.11 8.08
C ILE A 214 26.13 -8.90 7.36
N GLU A 215 26.07 -8.84 6.03
CA GLU A 215 26.57 -7.73 5.23
C GLU A 215 25.90 -6.40 5.58
N ALA A 216 24.57 -6.40 5.73
CA ALA A 216 23.82 -5.21 6.14
C ALA A 216 24.28 -4.65 7.50
N THR A 217 24.65 -5.51 8.45
CA THR A 217 25.20 -5.07 9.76
C THR A 217 26.62 -4.51 9.67
N GLN A 218 27.34 -4.78 8.58
CA GLN A 218 28.68 -4.27 8.32
C GLN A 218 28.67 -2.98 7.51
N ASP A 219 27.51 -2.50 7.06
CA ASP A 219 27.40 -1.27 6.29
C ASP A 219 28.01 -0.08 7.07
N PRO A 220 28.89 0.73 6.45
CA PRO A 220 29.53 1.85 7.12
C PRO A 220 28.55 2.84 7.77
N ALA A 221 27.37 3.06 7.17
CA ALA A 221 26.36 3.99 7.67
C ALA A 221 25.77 3.54 9.02
N VAL A 222 25.68 2.23 9.28
CA VAL A 222 25.24 1.69 10.57
C VAL A 222 26.16 2.16 11.70
N TRP A 223 27.47 2.12 11.45
CA TRP A 223 28.48 2.44 12.45
C TRP A 223 28.72 3.93 12.62
N VAL A 224 28.24 4.79 11.70
CA VAL A 224 28.18 6.23 11.91
C VAL A 224 27.26 6.53 13.10
N TRP A 225 26.06 5.94 13.11
CA TRP A 225 25.09 6.13 14.18
C TRP A 225 25.50 5.44 15.47
N ARG A 226 25.98 4.18 15.39
CA ARG A 226 26.37 3.40 16.58
C ARG A 226 27.54 4.00 17.37
N ARG A 227 28.29 4.95 16.79
CA ARG A 227 29.38 5.68 17.46
C ARG A 227 28.91 6.94 18.17
N MET A 228 27.68 7.39 17.94
CA MET A 228 27.16 8.61 18.54
C MET A 228 26.61 8.32 19.96
N PRO A 229 26.96 9.14 20.96
CA PRO A 229 26.55 8.93 22.35
C PRO A 229 25.09 9.35 22.65
N GLU A 230 24.37 9.87 21.66
CA GLU A 230 23.02 10.40 21.84
C GLU A 230 21.97 9.28 21.97
N PRO A 231 20.92 9.47 22.80
CA PRO A 231 19.84 8.49 22.90
C PRO A 231 19.11 8.33 21.56
N GLY A 232 18.79 7.08 21.19
CA GLY A 232 18.07 6.75 19.94
C GLY A 232 18.97 6.48 18.73
N THR A 233 20.29 6.67 18.85
CA THR A 233 21.27 6.36 17.80
C THR A 233 21.33 4.87 17.47
N ASP A 234 21.02 4.01 18.45
CA ASP A 234 20.90 2.57 18.27
C ASP A 234 19.76 2.20 17.31
N THR A 235 18.61 2.87 17.44
CA THR A 235 17.49 2.71 16.52
C THR A 235 17.85 3.21 15.14
N LEU A 236 18.54 4.35 15.02
CA LEU A 236 19.00 4.87 13.73
C LEU A 236 20.04 3.94 13.07
N ALA A 237 20.92 3.31 13.85
CA ALA A 237 21.85 2.30 13.37
C ALA A 237 21.11 1.08 12.81
N ALA A 238 20.05 0.61 13.50
CA ALA A 238 19.19 -0.44 13.01
C ALA A 238 18.41 -0.03 11.76
N CYS A 239 17.88 1.20 11.70
CA CYS A 239 17.24 1.74 10.49
C CYS A 239 18.22 1.80 9.30
N ALA A 240 19.49 2.13 9.54
CA ALA A 240 20.53 2.09 8.50
C ALA A 240 20.82 0.66 8.03
N ALA A 241 20.86 -0.32 8.94
CA ALA A 241 21.04 -1.73 8.60
C ALA A 241 19.85 -2.25 7.79
N THR A 242 18.62 -1.93 8.21
CA THR A 242 17.39 -2.22 7.45
C THR A 242 17.43 -1.62 6.05
N ALA A 243 17.85 -0.36 5.92
CA ALA A 243 17.95 0.30 4.64
C ALA A 243 19.00 -0.35 3.72
N ALA A 244 20.16 -0.73 4.27
CA ALA A 244 21.20 -1.46 3.53
C ALA A 244 20.69 -2.84 3.07
N PHE A 245 19.99 -3.55 3.94
CA PHE A 245 19.39 -4.86 3.66
C PHE A 245 18.35 -4.81 2.55
N PHE A 246 17.37 -3.90 2.61
CA PHE A 246 16.39 -3.79 1.53
C PHE A 246 17.03 -3.31 0.21
N ARG A 247 18.10 -2.51 0.28
CA ARG A 247 18.88 -2.12 -0.90
C ARG A 247 19.61 -3.32 -1.53
N SER A 248 20.20 -4.22 -0.74
CA SER A 248 20.87 -5.43 -1.25
C SER A 248 19.89 -6.39 -1.93
N LEU A 249 18.65 -6.42 -1.44
CA LEU A 249 17.55 -7.18 -2.02
C LEU A 249 16.98 -6.57 -3.32
N GLY A 250 17.45 -5.40 -3.73
CA GLY A 250 16.95 -4.70 -4.92
C GLY A 250 15.59 -4.02 -4.72
N ALA A 251 15.21 -3.71 -3.48
CA ALA A 251 13.97 -2.98 -3.22
C ALA A 251 14.05 -1.54 -3.78
N GLU A 252 12.93 -1.04 -4.33
CA GLU A 252 12.82 0.36 -4.77
C GLU A 252 12.52 1.32 -3.62
N VAL A 253 12.01 0.80 -2.52
CA VAL A 253 11.54 1.52 -1.32
C VAL A 253 12.19 0.93 -0.07
N MET A 254 12.18 1.68 1.03
CA MET A 254 12.88 1.34 2.28
C MET A 254 14.40 1.24 2.11
N THR A 255 14.97 2.01 1.19
CA THR A 255 16.42 2.03 0.92
C THR A 255 17.13 3.21 1.58
N GLY A 256 16.38 4.16 2.16
CA GLY A 256 16.92 5.29 2.93
C GLY A 256 16.76 5.08 4.43
N THR A 257 17.77 5.45 5.22
CA THR A 257 17.68 5.42 6.70
C THR A 257 16.51 6.26 7.22
N ASP A 258 16.33 7.46 6.68
CA ASP A 258 15.27 8.38 7.11
C ASP A 258 13.87 7.82 6.77
N GLU A 259 13.70 7.27 5.56
CA GLU A 259 12.46 6.62 5.13
C GLU A 259 12.08 5.47 6.09
N VAL A 260 13.05 4.62 6.43
CA VAL A 260 12.83 3.52 7.37
C VAL A 260 12.50 4.03 8.78
N ALA A 261 13.20 5.08 9.24
CA ALA A 261 12.94 5.68 10.55
C ALA A 261 11.54 6.30 10.64
N GLU A 262 11.07 6.95 9.57
CA GLU A 262 9.71 7.48 9.48
C GLU A 262 8.65 6.37 9.54
N LEU A 263 8.86 5.28 8.80
CA LEU A 263 7.98 4.11 8.83
C LEU A 263 7.95 3.47 10.23
N TYR A 264 9.11 3.30 10.86
CA TYR A 264 9.23 2.74 12.20
C TYR A 264 8.52 3.61 13.25
N ALA A 265 8.75 4.93 13.23
CA ALA A 265 8.12 5.86 14.15
C ALA A 265 6.59 5.97 13.95
N ALA A 266 6.12 5.83 12.71
CA ALA A 266 4.69 5.84 12.40
C ALA A 266 3.94 4.65 13.01
N HIS A 267 4.61 3.52 13.26
CA HIS A 267 4.02 2.39 13.95
C HIS A 267 3.82 2.67 15.45
N GLY A 268 4.85 3.19 16.13
CA GLY A 268 4.75 3.53 17.56
C GLY A 268 3.68 4.59 17.87
N ARG A 269 3.44 5.53 16.95
CA ARG A 269 2.35 6.52 17.07
C ARG A 269 0.95 5.92 16.86
N ALA A 270 0.83 4.88 16.04
CA ALA A 270 -0.46 4.23 15.78
C ALA A 270 -0.91 3.32 16.94
N THR A 271 0.02 2.79 17.74
CA THR A 271 -0.28 1.94 18.91
C THR A 271 -0.47 2.74 20.20
N SER A 272 -0.06 4.01 20.24
CA SER A 272 -0.19 4.89 21.41
C SER A 272 -1.43 5.80 21.37
N GLY A 273 -2.31 5.59 20.39
CA GLY A 273 -3.44 6.47 20.05
C GLY A 273 -4.82 5.90 20.39
N ASP A 274 -4.88 4.86 21.23
CA ASP A 274 -6.08 4.41 21.96
C ASP A 274 -5.99 4.85 23.43
#